data_AF-A0AAX3NR03-F1
#
_entry.id   AF-A0AAX3NR03-F1
#
_cell.length_a   1.000
_cell.length_b   1.000
_cell.length_c   1.000
_cell.angle_alpha   90.00
_cell.angle_beta   90.00
_cell.angle_gamma   90.00
#
_symmetry.space_group_name_H-M   'P 1'
#
loop_
_entity.id
_entity.type
_entity.pdbx_description
1 polymer ?
#
loop_
_entity_poly.entity_id
_entity_poly.type
_entity_poly.pdbx_seq_one_letter_code
_entity_poly.pdbx_strand_id
1 'polypeptide(L)'
;MSRLDNLQTKIKQQYVGATGKRVLLVEGPDDIQAFSAWLGKVDVTWENSWVVADAQKKANVLELLAREPNWIGVVDRDEWTAHLIAEKQRELPNLWVLPRFCLENYLCDPEELWAMLPPGQQQKIEGGYQALYAAITDNLPIWRLHGALWQVINPLWEGLRALGFKERLLDIQQAGDEQAIRQTLNEWHQYLSPEPIWADYQARLAEVMAWPVSQQFQCGVHGKQFFPSVVHESLTRLLGEQAKANDRQNRLLQSAQPPADLRHLWQKMGLL
;
A
#
# COMPACT_ATOMS: atom_id res chain seq x y z
N MET A 1 14.14 -5.99 -27.30
CA MET A 1 13.15 -6.30 -26.26
C MET A 1 13.35 -5.34 -25.11
N SER A 2 12.28 -4.68 -24.66
CA SER A 2 12.33 -3.82 -23.48
C SER A 2 12.50 -4.66 -22.21
N ARG A 3 12.89 -4.01 -21.09
CA ARG A 3 12.96 -4.69 -19.78
C ARG A 3 11.61 -5.31 -19.38
N LEU A 4 10.51 -4.64 -19.74
CA LEU A 4 9.16 -5.13 -19.47
C LEU A 4 8.82 -6.36 -20.31
N ASP A 5 9.22 -6.40 -21.59
CA ASP A 5 8.99 -7.57 -22.44
C ASP A 5 9.73 -8.81 -21.92
N ASN A 6 10.95 -8.61 -21.41
CA ASN A 6 11.72 -9.68 -20.77
C ASN A 6 11.03 -10.18 -19.50
N LEU A 7 10.48 -9.28 -18.67
CA LEU A 7 9.74 -9.62 -17.46
C LEU A 7 8.45 -10.40 -17.78
N GLN A 8 7.65 -9.91 -18.72
CA GLN A 8 6.44 -10.57 -19.20
C GLN A 8 6.75 -11.97 -19.73
N THR A 9 7.78 -12.08 -20.60
CA THR A 9 8.20 -13.35 -21.19
C THR A 9 8.68 -14.32 -20.11
N LYS A 10 9.47 -13.85 -19.14
CA LYS A 10 9.93 -14.66 -18.01
C LYS A 10 8.76 -15.24 -17.22
N ILE A 11 7.79 -14.41 -16.83
CA ILE A 11 6.61 -14.86 -16.08
C ILE A 11 5.80 -15.88 -16.91
N LYS A 12 5.56 -15.60 -18.19
CA LYS A 12 4.81 -16.50 -19.06
C LYS A 12 5.51 -17.83 -19.29
N GLN A 13 6.81 -17.83 -19.59
CA GLN A 13 7.57 -19.06 -19.83
C GLN A 13 7.69 -19.91 -18.55
N GLN A 14 7.95 -19.26 -17.42
CA GLN A 14 8.14 -19.96 -16.15
C GLN A 14 6.85 -20.57 -15.61
N TYR A 15 5.71 -19.90 -15.81
CA TYR A 15 4.47 -20.28 -15.13
C TYR A 15 3.30 -20.56 -16.08
N VAL A 16 3.03 -19.68 -17.05
CA VAL A 16 1.81 -19.80 -17.87
C VAL A 16 1.96 -20.88 -18.96
N GLY A 17 3.00 -20.81 -19.79
CA GLY A 17 3.24 -21.74 -20.89
C GLY A 17 3.62 -23.15 -20.44
N ALA A 18 4.22 -23.28 -19.26
CA ALA A 18 4.65 -24.56 -18.70
C ALA A 18 3.55 -25.27 -17.89
N THR A 19 2.61 -24.54 -17.27
CA THR A 19 1.67 -25.13 -16.30
C THR A 19 0.20 -24.75 -16.49
N GLY A 20 -0.11 -23.75 -17.33
CA GLY A 20 -1.48 -23.27 -17.54
C GLY A 20 -2.03 -22.41 -16.38
N LYS A 21 -1.22 -22.08 -15.37
CA LYS A 21 -1.62 -21.29 -14.20
C LYS A 21 -1.92 -19.83 -14.56
N ARG A 22 -2.86 -19.23 -13.83
CA ARG A 22 -3.13 -17.78 -13.81
C ARG A 22 -2.12 -17.05 -12.93
N VAL A 23 -1.94 -15.75 -13.14
CA VAL A 23 -0.94 -14.94 -12.44
C VAL A 23 -1.62 -13.90 -11.54
N LEU A 24 -1.28 -13.92 -10.25
CA LEU A 24 -1.46 -12.81 -9.34
C LEU A 24 -0.17 -11.99 -9.32
N LEU A 25 -0.20 -10.78 -9.87
CA LEU A 25 0.96 -9.92 -10.01
C LEU A 25 1.00 -8.93 -8.83
N VAL A 26 2.13 -8.81 -8.15
CA VAL A 26 2.33 -7.93 -6.99
C VAL A 26 3.53 -6.99 -7.23
N GLU A 27 3.67 -5.95 -6.41
CA GLU A 27 4.68 -4.92 -6.63
C GLU A 27 6.12 -5.36 -6.34
N GLY A 28 6.32 -6.16 -5.29
CA GLY A 28 7.65 -6.55 -4.82
C GLY A 28 7.74 -7.98 -4.28
N PRO A 29 8.96 -8.40 -3.90
CA PRO A 29 9.22 -9.75 -3.39
C PRO A 29 8.65 -10.00 -1.99
N ASP A 30 8.51 -8.98 -1.15
CA ASP A 30 7.90 -9.12 0.19
C ASP A 30 6.39 -9.40 0.07
N ASP A 31 5.72 -8.78 -0.92
CA ASP A 31 4.32 -9.04 -1.25
C ASP A 31 4.09 -10.50 -1.67
N ILE A 32 5.01 -11.10 -2.43
CA ILE A 32 4.91 -12.52 -2.82
C ILE A 32 4.76 -13.38 -1.57
N GLN A 33 5.59 -13.14 -0.54
CA GLN A 33 5.59 -13.95 0.67
C GLN A 33 4.28 -13.78 1.44
N ALA A 34 3.81 -12.55 1.59
CA ALA A 34 2.55 -12.26 2.29
C ALA A 34 1.35 -12.91 1.58
N PHE A 35 1.19 -12.66 0.28
CA PHE A 35 0.08 -13.21 -0.50
C PHE A 35 0.12 -14.74 -0.60
N SER A 36 1.30 -15.34 -0.80
CA SER A 36 1.41 -16.81 -0.86
C SER A 36 1.01 -17.46 0.47
N ALA A 37 1.40 -16.85 1.61
CA ALA A 37 1.03 -17.35 2.93
C ALA A 37 -0.47 -17.23 3.20
N TRP A 38 -1.10 -16.13 2.80
CA TRP A 38 -2.55 -15.95 2.93
C TRP A 38 -3.32 -16.89 2.02
N LEU A 39 -2.92 -17.02 0.76
CA LEU A 39 -3.54 -17.93 -0.21
C LEU A 39 -3.49 -19.38 0.27
N GLY A 40 -2.36 -19.83 0.85
CA GLY A 40 -2.24 -21.16 1.44
C GLY A 40 -3.20 -21.43 2.61
N LYS A 41 -3.66 -20.38 3.30
CA LYS A 41 -4.68 -20.47 4.36
C LYS A 41 -6.11 -20.37 3.83
N VAL A 42 -6.32 -19.72 2.68
CA VAL A 42 -7.62 -19.62 2.00
C VAL A 42 -7.96 -20.94 1.31
N ASP A 43 -7.04 -21.46 0.50
CA ASP A 43 -7.21 -22.71 -0.25
C ASP A 43 -5.84 -23.41 -0.32
N VAL A 44 -5.69 -24.56 0.33
CA VAL A 44 -4.43 -25.33 0.36
C VAL A 44 -3.97 -25.81 -1.02
N THR A 45 -4.83 -25.74 -2.04
CA THR A 45 -4.56 -26.15 -3.42
C THR A 45 -4.44 -24.99 -4.39
N TRP A 46 -4.43 -23.73 -3.92
CA TRP A 46 -4.39 -22.53 -4.76
C TRP A 46 -3.28 -22.56 -5.83
N GLU A 47 -2.13 -23.13 -5.48
CA GLU A 47 -0.95 -23.25 -6.35
C GLU A 47 -1.22 -24.09 -7.59
N ASN A 48 -2.25 -24.94 -7.63
CA ASN A 48 -2.63 -25.68 -8.82
C ASN A 48 -3.13 -24.77 -9.95
N SER A 49 -3.75 -23.65 -9.59
CA SER A 49 -4.41 -22.75 -10.55
C SER A 49 -3.76 -21.38 -10.65
N TRP A 50 -2.95 -20.99 -9.67
CA TRP A 50 -2.38 -19.65 -9.54
C TRP A 50 -0.89 -19.67 -9.23
N VAL A 51 -0.22 -18.59 -9.60
CA VAL A 51 1.12 -18.23 -9.15
C VAL A 51 1.13 -16.76 -8.70
N VAL A 52 1.93 -16.41 -7.70
CA VAL A 52 2.21 -15.02 -7.33
C VAL A 52 3.53 -14.59 -7.96
N ALA A 53 3.56 -13.48 -8.68
CA ALA A 53 4.73 -12.98 -9.39
C ALA A 53 5.03 -11.51 -9.08
N ASP A 54 6.31 -11.17 -9.02
CA ASP A 54 6.81 -9.82 -8.74
C ASP A 54 6.94 -9.01 -10.04
N ALA A 55 6.36 -7.81 -10.04
CA ALA A 55 6.46 -6.83 -11.11
C ALA A 55 7.58 -5.79 -10.91
N GLN A 56 8.27 -5.80 -9.77
CA GLN A 56 9.33 -4.90 -9.31
C GLN A 56 8.88 -3.49 -8.92
N LYS A 57 7.74 -3.03 -9.44
CA LYS A 57 7.14 -1.72 -9.13
C LYS A 57 5.70 -1.64 -9.62
N LYS A 58 4.89 -0.80 -8.95
CA LYS A 58 3.52 -0.42 -9.35
C LYS A 58 3.33 -0.17 -10.85
N ALA A 59 4.19 0.65 -11.46
CA ALA A 59 4.06 0.99 -12.89
C ALA A 59 4.11 -0.25 -13.80
N ASN A 60 4.97 -1.22 -13.50
CA ASN A 60 5.07 -2.45 -14.27
C ASN A 60 3.83 -3.33 -14.08
N VAL A 61 3.19 -3.32 -12.89
CA VAL A 61 1.91 -4.02 -12.68
C VAL A 61 0.88 -3.49 -13.68
N LEU A 62 0.69 -2.17 -13.72
CA LEU A 62 -0.31 -1.55 -14.59
C LEU A 62 -0.04 -1.82 -16.07
N GLU A 63 1.21 -1.68 -16.52
CA GLU A 63 1.60 -1.94 -17.91
C GLU A 63 1.42 -3.42 -18.30
N LEU A 64 1.69 -4.37 -17.39
CA LEU A 64 1.48 -5.80 -17.64
C LEU A 64 0.00 -6.18 -17.66
N LEU A 65 -0.83 -5.62 -16.77
CA LEU A 65 -2.27 -5.90 -16.76
C LEU A 65 -2.96 -5.44 -18.04
N ALA A 66 -2.52 -4.32 -18.62
CA ALA A 66 -3.02 -3.85 -19.91
C ALA A 66 -2.71 -4.84 -21.06
N ARG A 67 -1.61 -5.60 -20.95
CA ARG A 67 -1.18 -6.59 -21.95
C ARG A 67 -1.76 -7.99 -21.68
N GLU A 68 -2.07 -8.32 -20.43
CA GLU A 68 -2.50 -9.64 -19.99
C GLU A 68 -3.82 -9.56 -19.21
N PRO A 69 -4.97 -9.45 -19.90
CA PRO A 69 -6.28 -9.28 -19.24
C PRO A 69 -6.70 -10.43 -18.31
N ASN A 70 -6.10 -11.60 -18.48
CA ASN A 70 -6.38 -12.80 -17.68
C ASN A 70 -5.56 -12.88 -16.38
N TRP A 71 -4.63 -11.94 -16.17
CA TRP A 71 -3.89 -11.82 -14.91
C TRP A 71 -4.66 -10.92 -13.96
N ILE A 72 -4.45 -11.07 -12.65
CA ILE A 72 -4.92 -10.11 -11.65
C ILE A 72 -3.69 -9.41 -11.08
N GLY A 73 -3.73 -8.09 -10.91
CA GLY A 73 -2.62 -7.37 -10.28
C GLY A 73 -3.09 -6.66 -9.02
N VAL A 74 -2.27 -6.74 -7.97
CA VAL A 74 -2.49 -6.06 -6.69
C VAL A 74 -1.46 -4.95 -6.55
N VAL A 75 -1.93 -3.78 -6.13
CA VAL A 75 -1.07 -2.63 -5.84
C VAL A 75 -1.45 -2.00 -4.50
N ASP A 76 -0.47 -1.41 -3.84
CA ASP A 76 -0.67 -0.51 -2.72
C ASP A 76 -1.59 0.64 -3.14
N ARG A 77 -2.38 1.15 -2.20
CA ARG A 77 -3.17 2.35 -2.43
C ARG A 77 -2.30 3.59 -2.47
N ASP A 78 -1.32 3.68 -1.56
CA ASP A 78 -0.43 4.84 -1.38
C ASP A 78 -1.19 6.19 -1.46
N GLU A 79 -0.73 7.10 -2.32
CA GLU A 79 -1.30 8.43 -2.58
C GLU A 79 -2.54 8.45 -3.47
N TRP A 80 -3.02 7.30 -3.96
CA TRP A 80 -4.14 7.30 -4.90
C TRP A 80 -5.44 7.72 -4.22
N THR A 81 -6.07 8.74 -4.79
CA THR A 81 -7.40 9.19 -4.39
C THR A 81 -8.47 8.16 -4.79
N ALA A 82 -9.63 8.19 -4.13
CA ALA A 82 -10.74 7.32 -4.50
C ALA A 82 -11.17 7.49 -5.97
N HIS A 83 -11.09 8.73 -6.49
CA HIS A 83 -11.36 9.02 -7.90
C HIS A 83 -10.36 8.33 -8.83
N LEU A 84 -9.05 8.48 -8.56
CA LEU A 84 -8.00 7.86 -9.37
C LEU A 84 -8.08 6.32 -9.34
N ILE A 85 -8.38 5.74 -8.17
CA ILE A 85 -8.61 4.30 -8.04
C ILE A 85 -9.77 3.86 -8.94
N ALA A 86 -10.91 4.55 -8.87
CA ALA A 86 -12.09 4.21 -9.67
C ALA A 86 -11.83 4.35 -11.18
N GLU A 87 -11.07 5.37 -11.59
CA GLU A 87 -10.61 5.53 -12.98
C GLU A 87 -9.72 4.37 -13.43
N LYS A 88 -8.68 4.05 -12.65
CA LYS A 88 -7.73 2.97 -12.98
C LYS A 88 -8.38 1.60 -13.00
N GLN A 89 -9.30 1.32 -12.09
CA GLN A 89 -10.04 0.04 -12.08
C GLN A 89 -11.07 -0.06 -13.21
N ARG A 90 -11.57 1.07 -13.73
CA ARG A 90 -12.39 1.10 -14.95
C ARG A 90 -11.55 0.79 -16.19
N GLU A 91 -10.35 1.36 -16.27
CA GLU A 91 -9.40 1.11 -17.37
C GLU A 91 -8.84 -0.32 -17.34
N LEU A 92 -8.55 -0.84 -16.14
CA LEU A 92 -7.98 -2.15 -15.88
C LEU A 92 -8.90 -2.95 -14.94
N PRO A 93 -9.94 -3.64 -15.47
CA PRO A 93 -10.89 -4.40 -14.65
C PRO A 93 -10.24 -5.52 -13.82
N ASN A 94 -9.01 -5.90 -14.16
CA ASN A 94 -8.19 -6.88 -13.47
C ASN A 94 -7.21 -6.29 -12.44
N LEU A 95 -7.27 -4.98 -12.20
CA LEU A 95 -6.53 -4.29 -11.14
C LEU A 95 -7.27 -4.35 -9.81
N TRP A 96 -6.54 -4.72 -8.76
CA TRP A 96 -6.97 -4.66 -7.38
C TRP A 96 -6.09 -3.67 -6.61
N VAL A 97 -6.70 -2.61 -6.09
CA VAL A 97 -6.02 -1.70 -5.17
C VAL A 97 -6.30 -2.16 -3.75
N LEU A 98 -5.29 -2.23 -2.90
CA LEU A 98 -5.47 -2.63 -1.50
C LEU A 98 -6.51 -1.73 -0.81
N PRO A 99 -7.41 -2.28 0.03
CA PRO A 99 -8.34 -1.49 0.83
C PRO A 99 -7.64 -0.56 1.82
N ARG A 100 -6.48 -1.00 2.34
CA ARG A 100 -5.57 -0.25 3.22
C ARG A 100 -4.48 0.45 2.41
N PHE A 101 -3.70 1.35 3.01
CA PHE A 101 -2.66 2.09 2.26
C PHE A 101 -1.62 1.18 1.62
N CYS A 102 -1.11 0.23 2.41
CA CYS A 102 -0.08 -0.71 2.00
C CYS A 102 -0.12 -1.95 2.89
N LEU A 103 0.75 -2.92 2.62
CA LEU A 103 0.83 -4.15 3.43
C LEU A 103 1.16 -3.90 4.90
N GLU A 104 1.96 -2.89 5.22
CA GLU A 104 2.33 -2.55 6.61
C GLU A 104 1.10 -2.18 7.45
N ASN A 105 0.03 -1.67 6.84
CA ASN A 105 -1.20 -1.35 7.57
C ASN A 105 -1.95 -2.59 8.08
N TYR A 106 -1.62 -3.79 7.62
CA TYR A 106 -2.11 -5.05 8.22
C TYR A 106 -1.40 -5.39 9.54
N LEU A 107 -0.36 -4.65 9.91
CA LEU A 107 0.42 -4.86 11.13
C LEU A 107 0.23 -3.74 12.16
N CYS A 108 -0.59 -2.73 11.86
CA CYS A 108 -0.73 -1.53 12.68
C CYS A 108 -1.80 -1.64 13.77
N ASP A 109 -2.84 -2.44 13.54
CA ASP A 109 -3.91 -2.63 14.51
C ASP A 109 -3.46 -3.59 15.64
N PRO A 110 -3.54 -3.18 16.93
CA PRO A 110 -3.06 -4.01 18.03
C PRO A 110 -3.79 -5.35 18.18
N GLU A 111 -5.09 -5.41 17.88
CA GLU A 111 -5.89 -6.63 17.98
C GLU A 111 -5.46 -7.63 16.90
N GLU A 112 -5.37 -7.17 15.65
CA GLU A 112 -4.87 -7.98 14.55
C GLU A 112 -3.45 -8.45 14.83
N LEU A 113 -2.57 -7.54 15.26
CA LEU A 113 -1.18 -7.84 15.57
C LEU A 113 -1.05 -8.87 16.70
N TRP A 114 -1.83 -8.75 17.77
CA TRP A 114 -1.81 -9.71 18.87
C TRP A 114 -2.16 -11.12 18.38
N ALA A 115 -3.15 -11.23 17.50
CA ALA A 115 -3.56 -12.51 16.91
C ALA A 115 -2.47 -13.14 16.01
N MET A 116 -1.54 -12.33 15.48
CA MET A 116 -0.39 -12.81 14.69
C MET A 116 0.76 -13.35 15.55
N LEU A 117 0.83 -12.96 16.83
CA LEU A 117 1.89 -13.42 17.73
C LEU A 117 1.65 -14.89 18.12
N PRO A 118 2.66 -15.78 18.00
CA PRO A 118 2.56 -17.13 18.53
C PRO A 118 2.25 -17.14 20.03
N PRO A 119 1.55 -18.16 20.57
CA PRO A 119 1.20 -18.21 21.99
C PRO A 119 2.40 -18.03 22.95
N GLY A 120 3.56 -18.59 22.58
CA GLY A 120 4.78 -18.42 23.37
C GLY A 120 5.35 -16.99 23.37
N GLN A 121 5.07 -16.18 22.35
CA GLN A 121 5.40 -14.74 22.35
C GLN A 121 4.37 -13.94 23.15
N GLN A 122 3.08 -14.25 22.99
CA GLN A 122 2.02 -13.63 23.79
C GLN A 122 2.27 -13.79 25.30
N GLN A 123 2.71 -14.97 25.74
CA GLN A 123 3.03 -15.26 27.15
C GLN A 123 4.25 -14.49 27.67
N LYS A 124 5.16 -14.03 26.81
CA LYS A 124 6.34 -13.25 27.21
C LYS A 124 6.03 -11.79 27.50
N ILE A 125 4.95 -11.27 26.94
CA ILE A 125 4.56 -9.87 27.11
C ILE A 125 3.90 -9.75 28.48
N GLU A 126 4.63 -9.18 29.44
CA GLU A 126 4.09 -8.84 30.76
C GLU A 126 2.93 -7.85 30.61
N GLY A 127 1.81 -8.10 31.30
CA GLY A 127 0.55 -7.35 31.09
C GLY A 127 -0.25 -7.78 29.86
N GLY A 128 0.25 -8.74 29.08
CA GLY A 128 -0.44 -9.37 27.96
C GLY A 128 -0.86 -8.38 26.87
N TYR A 129 -2.02 -8.64 26.25
CA TYR A 129 -2.57 -7.79 25.20
C TYR A 129 -2.69 -6.31 25.60
N GLN A 130 -3.04 -6.02 26.84
CA GLN A 130 -3.22 -4.63 27.30
C GLN A 130 -1.91 -3.82 27.25
N ALA A 131 -0.77 -4.46 27.54
CA ALA A 131 0.53 -3.81 27.44
C ALA A 131 0.91 -3.50 25.99
N LEU A 132 0.64 -4.43 25.06
CA LEU A 132 0.83 -4.19 23.63
C LEU A 132 -0.10 -3.09 23.12
N TYR A 133 -1.39 -3.15 23.47
CA TYR A 133 -2.40 -2.19 23.08
C TYR A 133 -2.02 -0.78 23.53
N ALA A 134 -1.62 -0.60 24.79
CA ALA A 134 -1.17 0.70 25.31
C ALA A 134 0.08 1.20 24.56
N ALA A 135 1.11 0.35 24.43
CA ALA A 135 2.37 0.74 23.77
C ALA A 135 2.18 1.25 22.33
N ILE A 136 1.24 0.67 21.59
CA ILE A 136 0.91 1.10 20.23
C ILE A 136 -0.06 2.30 20.24
N THR A 137 -1.11 2.26 21.06
CA THR A 137 -2.18 3.27 21.05
C THR A 137 -1.76 4.61 21.64
N ASP A 138 -0.82 4.65 22.57
CA ASP A 138 -0.27 5.90 23.12
C ASP A 138 0.35 6.79 22.04
N ASN A 139 0.80 6.18 20.92
CA ASN A 139 1.36 6.88 19.78
C ASN A 139 0.30 7.33 18.76
N LEU A 140 -0.90 6.75 18.78
CA LEU A 140 -1.94 7.04 17.78
C LEU A 140 -2.27 8.54 17.62
N PRO A 141 -2.34 9.37 18.68
CA PRO A 141 -2.68 10.78 18.54
C PRO A 141 -1.74 11.59 17.64
N ILE A 142 -0.43 11.34 17.66
CA ILE A 142 0.53 12.03 16.80
C ILE A 142 0.57 11.39 15.40
N TRP A 143 0.41 10.08 15.32
CA TRP A 143 0.50 9.36 14.06
C TRP A 143 -0.72 9.54 13.14
N ARG A 144 -1.91 9.83 13.69
CA ARG A 144 -3.05 10.28 12.88
C ARG A 144 -2.86 11.68 12.30
N LEU A 145 -2.18 12.58 13.03
CA LEU A 145 -1.81 13.92 12.50
C LEU A 145 -0.84 13.76 11.33
N HIS A 146 0.21 12.97 11.54
CA HIS A 146 1.19 12.66 10.50
C HIS A 146 0.54 11.97 9.28
N GLY A 147 -0.32 10.96 9.51
CA GLY A 147 -1.02 10.25 8.44
C GLY A 147 -1.93 11.16 7.63
N ALA A 148 -2.74 12.00 8.28
CA ALA A 148 -3.59 12.98 7.59
C ALA A 148 -2.77 13.99 6.78
N LEU A 149 -1.66 14.50 7.36
CA LEU A 149 -0.78 15.42 6.65
C LEU A 149 -0.13 14.75 5.43
N TRP A 150 0.40 13.54 5.59
CA TRP A 150 1.03 12.81 4.50
C TRP A 150 0.04 12.58 3.34
N GLN A 151 -1.20 12.23 3.63
CA GLN A 151 -2.22 11.99 2.58
C GLN A 151 -2.64 13.23 1.82
N VAL A 152 -2.52 14.42 2.41
CA VAL A 152 -2.82 15.68 1.75
C VAL A 152 -1.60 16.22 1.00
N ILE A 153 -0.42 16.10 1.59
CA ILE A 153 0.82 16.65 1.01
C ILE A 153 1.39 15.75 -0.10
N ASN A 154 1.40 14.43 0.09
CA ASN A 154 2.07 13.52 -0.86
C ASN A 154 1.51 13.61 -2.29
N PRO A 155 0.18 13.70 -2.52
CA PRO A 155 -0.38 13.90 -3.86
C PRO A 155 -0.01 15.23 -4.53
N LEU A 156 0.44 16.25 -3.77
CA LEU A 156 0.76 17.56 -4.33
C LEU A 156 1.88 17.46 -5.37
N TRP A 157 2.86 16.58 -5.19
CA TRP A 157 3.95 16.40 -6.14
C TRP A 157 3.47 15.94 -7.51
N GLU A 158 2.68 14.88 -7.57
CA GLU A 158 2.19 14.35 -8.86
C GLU A 158 1.17 15.29 -9.50
N GLY A 159 0.32 15.97 -8.71
CA GLY A 159 -0.56 17.00 -9.28
C GLY A 159 0.21 18.21 -9.81
N LEU A 160 1.29 18.63 -9.14
CA LEU A 160 2.17 19.70 -9.61
C LEU A 160 2.89 19.29 -10.91
N ARG A 161 3.35 18.05 -11.01
CA ARG A 161 3.89 17.49 -12.26
C ARG A 161 2.86 17.44 -13.39
N ALA A 162 1.60 17.10 -13.08
CA ALA A 162 0.52 17.12 -14.06
C ALA A 162 0.23 18.55 -14.59
N LEU A 163 0.50 19.58 -13.78
CA LEU A 163 0.49 20.98 -14.21
C LEU A 163 1.74 21.39 -15.01
N GLY A 164 2.61 20.44 -15.37
CA GLY A 164 3.81 20.66 -16.17
C GLY A 164 4.94 21.36 -15.42
N PHE A 165 4.99 21.21 -14.09
CA PHE A 165 6.05 21.79 -13.27
C PHE A 165 7.43 21.49 -13.82
N LYS A 166 8.28 22.53 -13.94
CA LYS A 166 9.57 22.50 -14.64
C LYS A 166 9.46 22.26 -16.15
N GLU A 167 8.83 21.19 -16.62
CA GLU A 167 8.86 20.82 -18.05
C GLU A 167 8.23 21.89 -18.96
N ARG A 168 7.08 22.47 -18.56
CA ARG A 168 6.36 23.46 -19.38
C ARG A 168 7.18 24.73 -19.60
N LEU A 169 7.89 25.21 -18.58
CA LEU A 169 8.69 26.44 -18.68
C LEU A 169 10.10 26.24 -19.23
N LEU A 170 10.61 25.00 -19.19
CA LEU A 170 11.89 24.67 -19.83
C LEU A 170 11.74 24.31 -21.31
N ASP A 171 10.52 24.30 -21.84
CA ASP A 171 10.29 24.23 -23.29
C ASP A 171 10.78 25.52 -23.96
N ILE A 172 11.69 25.38 -24.92
CA ILE A 172 12.26 26.50 -25.67
C ILE A 172 11.18 27.31 -26.41
N GLN A 173 10.05 26.69 -26.76
CA GLN A 173 8.93 27.38 -27.39
C GLN A 173 8.28 28.42 -26.46
N GLN A 174 8.44 28.28 -25.14
CA GLN A 174 7.88 29.19 -24.13
C GLN A 174 8.85 30.28 -23.69
N ALA A 175 10.14 30.20 -24.06
CA ALA A 175 11.20 31.03 -23.48
C ALA A 175 11.06 32.56 -23.73
N GLY A 176 10.22 32.97 -24.68
CA GLY A 176 9.91 34.38 -24.98
C GLY A 176 8.48 34.81 -24.67
N ASP A 177 7.61 33.90 -24.24
CA ASP A 177 6.20 34.20 -23.96
C ASP A 177 6.04 34.57 -22.47
N GLU A 178 6.26 35.84 -22.17
CA GLU A 178 6.16 36.36 -20.79
C GLU A 178 4.77 36.10 -20.17
N GLN A 179 3.70 36.18 -20.97
CA GLN A 179 2.35 35.96 -20.49
C GLN A 179 2.14 34.50 -20.10
N ALA A 180 2.55 33.55 -20.94
CA ALA A 180 2.46 32.12 -20.65
C ALA A 180 3.32 31.71 -19.45
N ILE A 181 4.52 32.31 -19.30
CA ILE A 181 5.39 32.11 -18.14
C ILE A 181 4.69 32.56 -16.86
N ARG A 182 4.19 33.80 -16.81
CA ARG A 182 3.49 34.35 -15.65
C ARG A 182 2.23 33.56 -15.30
N GLN A 183 1.46 33.13 -16.30
CA GLN A 183 0.27 32.30 -16.09
C GLN A 183 0.63 30.96 -15.45
N THR A 184 1.62 30.25 -16.01
CA THR A 184 2.05 28.95 -15.48
C THR A 184 2.57 29.06 -14.03
N LEU A 185 3.36 30.10 -13.73
CA LEU A 185 3.81 30.36 -12.36
C LEU A 185 2.64 30.63 -11.41
N ASN A 186 1.63 31.37 -11.85
CA ASN A 186 0.42 31.61 -11.07
C ASN A 186 -0.40 30.33 -10.85
N GLU A 187 -0.51 29.45 -11.86
CA GLU A 187 -1.17 28.14 -11.72
C GLU A 187 -0.48 27.30 -10.64
N TRP A 188 0.85 27.22 -10.64
CA TRP A 188 1.60 26.50 -9.60
C TRP A 188 1.46 27.15 -8.22
N HIS A 189 1.48 28.49 -8.16
CA HIS A 189 1.28 29.23 -6.91
C HIS A 189 -0.10 28.98 -6.31
N GLN A 190 -1.16 29.06 -7.12
CA GLN A 190 -2.53 28.79 -6.69
C GLN A 190 -2.71 27.33 -6.25
N TYR A 191 -2.11 26.38 -6.97
CA TYR A 191 -2.16 24.97 -6.61
C TYR A 191 -1.48 24.67 -5.26
N LEU A 192 -0.41 25.40 -4.94
CA LEU A 192 0.33 25.26 -3.68
C LEU A 192 -0.09 26.29 -2.61
N SER A 193 -1.25 26.94 -2.75
CA SER A 193 -1.72 27.92 -1.77
C SER A 193 -1.90 27.25 -0.40
N PRO A 194 -1.37 27.83 0.69
CA PRO A 194 -1.45 27.21 2.02
C PRO A 194 -2.87 27.00 2.52
N GLU A 195 -3.80 27.91 2.23
CA GLU A 195 -5.15 27.91 2.80
C GLU A 195 -5.99 26.70 2.34
N PRO A 196 -6.09 26.37 1.03
CA PRO A 196 -6.72 25.13 0.58
C PRO A 196 -6.06 23.88 1.17
N ILE A 197 -4.72 23.80 1.13
CA ILE A 197 -3.98 22.64 1.66
C ILE A 197 -4.26 22.43 3.15
N TRP A 198 -4.29 23.52 3.92
CA TRP A 198 -4.60 23.48 5.34
C TRP A 198 -6.05 23.05 5.60
N ALA A 199 -7.00 23.55 4.81
CA ALA A 199 -8.40 23.15 4.91
C ALA A 199 -8.57 21.64 4.60
N ASP A 200 -7.90 21.14 3.57
CA ASP A 200 -7.92 19.71 3.21
C ASP A 200 -7.30 18.84 4.31
N TYR A 201 -6.19 19.28 4.90
CA TYR A 201 -5.59 18.62 6.06
C TYR A 201 -6.54 18.57 7.25
N GLN A 202 -7.17 19.69 7.61
CA GLN A 202 -8.12 19.75 8.72
C GLN A 202 -9.34 18.86 8.46
N ALA A 203 -9.89 18.87 7.25
CA ALA A 203 -11.00 18.02 6.85
C ALA A 203 -10.62 16.53 6.97
N ARG A 204 -9.45 16.16 6.44
CA ARG A 204 -8.97 14.78 6.50
C ARG A 204 -8.69 14.32 7.92
N LEU A 205 -8.09 15.16 8.76
CA LEU A 205 -7.87 14.86 10.16
C LEU A 205 -9.19 14.64 10.91
N ALA A 206 -10.18 15.51 10.68
CA ALA A 206 -11.50 15.39 11.30
C ALA A 206 -12.20 14.08 10.88
N GLU A 207 -12.10 13.69 9.61
CA GLU A 207 -12.59 12.41 9.11
C GLU A 207 -11.93 11.23 9.84
N VAL A 208 -10.59 11.19 9.88
CA VAL A 208 -9.84 10.11 10.55
C VAL A 208 -10.18 10.05 12.04
N MET A 209 -10.31 11.18 12.72
CA MET A 209 -10.65 11.23 14.14
C MET A 209 -12.06 10.72 14.44
N ALA A 210 -12.98 10.79 13.47
CA ALA A 210 -14.34 10.28 13.60
C ALA A 210 -14.45 8.76 13.38
N TRP A 211 -13.41 8.13 12.83
CA TRP A 211 -13.41 6.67 12.61
C TRP A 211 -13.25 5.89 13.92
N PRO A 212 -13.74 4.63 13.97
CA PRO A 212 -13.35 3.67 14.99
C PRO A 212 -11.82 3.55 15.09
N VAL A 213 -11.31 3.31 16.30
CA VAL A 213 -9.86 3.24 16.57
C VAL A 213 -9.15 2.23 15.66
N SER A 214 -9.74 1.06 15.43
CA SER A 214 -9.18 0.05 14.52
C SER A 214 -9.00 0.59 13.10
N GLN A 215 -10.02 1.26 12.56
CA GLN A 215 -9.95 1.89 11.24
C GLN A 215 -8.90 3.03 11.19
N GLN A 216 -8.64 3.73 12.30
CA GLN A 216 -7.53 4.70 12.37
C GLN A 216 -6.16 4.02 12.19
N PHE A 217 -5.95 2.81 12.72
CA PHE A 217 -4.72 2.05 12.45
C PHE A 217 -4.67 1.47 11.03
N GLN A 218 -5.79 0.96 10.55
CA GLN A 218 -5.85 0.33 9.23
C GLN A 218 -5.68 1.33 8.09
N CYS A 219 -6.23 2.55 8.24
CA CYS A 219 -6.36 3.53 7.15
C CYS A 219 -6.08 4.99 7.56
N GLY A 220 -5.74 5.27 8.81
CA GLY A 220 -5.49 6.63 9.32
C GLY A 220 -4.02 6.95 9.53
N VAL A 221 -3.16 5.94 9.69
CA VAL A 221 -1.70 6.09 9.86
C VAL A 221 -0.93 5.71 8.59
N HIS A 222 0.21 6.36 8.39
CA HIS A 222 1.14 6.01 7.32
C HIS A 222 1.90 4.71 7.68
N GLY A 223 1.42 3.55 7.20
CA GLY A 223 1.89 2.22 7.60
C GLY A 223 3.40 2.02 7.45
N LYS A 224 3.98 2.43 6.31
CA LYS A 224 5.43 2.31 6.00
C LYS A 224 6.33 3.01 7.02
N GLN A 225 5.83 4.01 7.76
CA GLN A 225 6.56 4.64 8.86
C GLN A 225 6.05 4.23 10.24
N PHE A 226 4.74 4.03 10.41
CA PHE A 226 4.17 3.62 11.68
C PHE A 226 4.68 2.26 12.13
N PHE A 227 4.79 1.29 11.20
CA PHE A 227 5.27 -0.04 11.51
C PHE A 227 6.71 -0.03 12.07
N PRO A 228 7.74 0.48 11.37
CA PRO A 228 9.09 0.46 11.91
C PRO A 228 9.27 1.37 13.14
N SER A 229 8.56 2.50 13.22
CA SER A 229 8.78 3.46 14.32
C SER A 229 8.00 3.18 15.60
N VAL A 230 6.85 2.50 15.50
CA VAL A 230 5.97 2.25 16.65
C VAL A 230 5.81 0.76 16.90
N VAL A 231 5.31 0.01 15.91
CA VAL A 231 4.96 -1.41 16.09
C VAL A 231 6.22 -2.23 16.34
N HIS A 232 7.22 -2.08 15.48
CA HIS A 232 8.48 -2.80 15.59
C HIS A 232 9.20 -2.47 16.89
N GLU A 233 9.34 -1.19 17.23
CA GLU A 233 9.99 -0.75 18.47
C GLU A 233 9.25 -1.23 19.72
N SER A 234 7.91 -1.20 19.72
CA SER A 234 7.10 -1.71 20.82
C SER A 234 7.30 -3.21 21.00
N LEU A 235 7.26 -3.99 19.92
CA LEU A 235 7.50 -5.43 19.98
C LEU A 235 8.94 -5.78 20.38
N THR A 236 9.93 -5.03 19.91
CA THR A 236 11.33 -5.21 20.32
C THR A 236 11.50 -5.02 21.83
N ARG A 237 10.86 -3.98 22.39
CA ARG A 237 10.86 -3.73 23.84
C ARG A 237 10.09 -4.81 24.62
N LEU A 238 8.87 -5.13 24.20
CA LEU A 238 7.98 -6.05 24.93
C LEU A 238 8.44 -7.51 24.87
N LEU A 239 9.05 -7.94 23.76
CA LEU A 239 9.52 -9.32 23.59
C LEU A 239 11.00 -9.51 23.98
N GLY A 240 11.75 -8.42 24.17
CA GLY A 240 13.20 -8.46 24.37
C GLY A 240 13.95 -9.05 23.17
N GLU A 241 13.37 -8.98 21.97
CA GLU A 241 13.87 -9.62 20.76
C GLU A 241 14.45 -8.56 19.81
N GLN A 242 15.75 -8.67 19.50
CA GLN A 242 16.39 -7.87 18.46
C GLN A 242 16.22 -8.55 17.10
N ALA A 243 15.31 -8.02 16.28
CA ALA A 243 15.09 -8.44 14.90
C ALA A 243 15.17 -7.22 13.98
N LYS A 244 15.44 -7.41 12.69
CA LYS A 244 15.26 -6.32 11.72
C LYS A 244 13.76 -6.07 11.50
N ALA A 245 13.39 -4.83 11.18
CA ALA A 245 11.99 -4.47 10.90
C ALA A 245 11.38 -5.35 9.79
N ASN A 246 12.04 -5.47 8.64
CA ASN A 246 11.56 -6.28 7.52
C ASN A 246 11.42 -7.77 7.88
N ASP A 247 12.39 -8.33 8.62
CA ASP A 247 12.30 -9.73 9.05
C ASP A 247 11.11 -9.96 10.01
N ARG A 248 10.81 -8.97 10.87
CA ARG A 248 9.63 -9.01 11.74
C ARG A 248 8.33 -8.87 10.93
N GLN A 249 8.28 -7.93 9.98
CA GLN A 249 7.14 -7.71 9.09
C GLN A 249 6.77 -9.00 8.34
N ASN A 250 7.75 -9.62 7.68
CA ASN A 250 7.52 -10.84 6.90
C ASN A 250 7.03 -11.99 7.77
N ARG A 251 7.61 -12.20 8.96
CA ARG A 251 7.15 -13.24 9.90
C ARG A 251 5.71 -13.00 10.38
N LEU A 252 5.34 -11.75 10.67
CA LEU A 252 3.99 -11.40 11.12
C LEU A 252 2.96 -11.60 10.00
N LEU A 253 3.23 -11.08 8.80
CA LEU A 253 2.34 -11.23 7.64
C LEU A 253 2.12 -12.69 7.28
N GLN A 254 3.17 -13.51 7.30
CA GLN A 254 3.07 -14.95 7.08
C GLN A 254 2.23 -15.66 8.16
N SER A 255 2.25 -15.17 9.40
CA SER A 255 1.49 -15.74 10.52
C SER A 255 0.03 -15.27 10.52
N ALA A 256 -0.27 -14.10 9.94
CA ALA A 256 -1.60 -13.50 9.90
C ALA A 256 -2.66 -14.37 9.22
N GLN A 257 -3.87 -14.38 9.77
CA GLN A 257 -5.03 -14.92 9.05
C GLN A 257 -5.29 -14.10 7.78
N PRO A 258 -5.83 -14.71 6.71
CA PRO A 258 -6.19 -13.96 5.52
C PRO A 258 -7.09 -12.77 5.87
N PRO A 259 -6.70 -11.53 5.52
CA PRO A 259 -7.48 -10.36 5.89
C PRO A 259 -8.90 -10.40 5.31
N ALA A 260 -9.89 -10.04 6.12
CA ALA A 260 -11.30 -10.12 5.74
C ALA A 260 -11.66 -9.12 4.61
N ASP A 261 -11.00 -7.98 4.58
CA ASP A 261 -11.12 -6.95 3.54
C ASP A 261 -10.51 -7.38 2.18
N LEU A 262 -9.71 -8.46 2.15
CA LEU A 262 -9.24 -9.10 0.92
C LEU A 262 -10.16 -10.23 0.42
N ARG A 263 -11.27 -10.51 1.10
CA ARG A 263 -12.20 -11.59 0.72
C ARG A 263 -12.67 -11.51 -0.74
N HIS A 264 -12.97 -10.30 -1.21
CA HIS A 264 -13.43 -10.10 -2.58
C HIS A 264 -12.34 -10.35 -3.64
N LEU A 265 -11.07 -10.15 -3.29
CA LEU A 265 -9.96 -10.56 -4.15
C LEU A 265 -9.91 -12.08 -4.28
N TRP A 266 -10.05 -12.81 -3.16
CA TRP A 266 -10.07 -14.28 -3.16
C TRP A 266 -11.24 -14.84 -3.99
N GLN A 267 -12.42 -14.23 -3.89
CA GLN A 267 -13.57 -14.56 -4.74
C GLN A 267 -13.29 -14.28 -6.22
N LYS A 268 -12.67 -13.15 -6.55
CA LYS A 268 -12.25 -12.82 -7.92
C LYS A 268 -11.25 -13.84 -8.47
N MET A 269 -10.43 -14.43 -7.60
CA MET A 269 -9.51 -15.52 -7.94
C MET A 269 -10.20 -16.89 -8.08
N GLY A 270 -11.45 -17.02 -7.61
CA GLY A 270 -12.21 -18.26 -7.60
C GLY A 270 -11.72 -19.25 -6.53
N LEU A 271 -11.26 -18.75 -5.38
CA LEU A 271 -10.75 -19.56 -4.26
C LEU A 271 -11.75 -19.65 -3.09
N LEU A 272 -12.85 -18.88 -3.14
CA LEU A 272 -13.94 -18.84 -2.16
C LEU A 272 -15.30 -18.87 -2.85
#